data_AF-A0A0F9VQD8-F1
#
_entry.id   AF-A0A0F9VQD8-F1
#
_cell.length_a   1.000
_cell.length_b   1.000
_cell.length_c   1.000
_cell.angle_alpha   90.00
_cell.angle_beta   90.00
_cell.angle_gamma   90.00
#
_symmetry.space_group_name_H-M   'P 1'
#
loop_
_entity.id
_entity.type
_entity.pdbx_description
1 polymer ?
#
loop_
_entity_poly.entity_id
_entity_poly.type
_entity_poly.pdbx_seq_one_letter_code
_entity_poly.pdbx_strand_id
1 'polypeptide(L)'
;MSATCASVTRMVDREAAAASVHRLLVAVGEDPKREGLQRTPERVARAYEELLAGYKQDPKKILGRDFSSEGYDEMIALQEIDFYSLCVPSRQLINVVGGAKRASQVEVGDRFWTLREGRCVETKVASVTSRKTREIVEVETEASSFRVTPDHPLATPDGWCEAKDLAGRKIEWTPPRSLCRRRYPPEVGYALGYTIGATCSDGSVGERSLSLVVNDENFASKYATTLEQAFGIEAEVEAVSRPSGFTGRDTPGFRVRVVSSYLADLFRLWLGGDAHHMRQNFPRVVLSSFGTMQGFIDGYIDGDGFPRKDQPGSLVVSGNADFLAEFAKVIEARFTAQKGASQLYISDRWWQRGWYGRHGFEQECHRTDLVESRWVDVRAVRCLPEPQKPYTVYSFVCEPHPTFLIAGHLAHNCEHHLLPFHGTATVVYLPGERVVGISKLARLVECYARRLQIQERMTKQIADALHVHLEPKGWGVTVSAQHLCMAARGVGKHRSTMTTTALGGVFKDDPMVRQEFLRLASL
;
A
#
# COMPACT_ATOMS: atom_id res chain seq x y z
N MET A 1 -34.72 40.74 23.47
CA MET A 1 -34.79 39.35 22.95
C MET A 1 -33.38 38.93 22.55
N SER A 2 -32.69 38.18 23.42
CA SER A 2 -31.33 37.72 23.13
C SER A 2 -31.41 36.35 22.45
N ALA A 3 -30.90 36.25 21.23
CA ALA A 3 -30.80 34.96 20.56
C ALA A 3 -29.71 34.15 21.25
N THR A 4 -30.11 33.16 22.04
CA THR A 4 -29.19 32.24 22.71
C THR A 4 -28.36 31.52 21.65
N CYS A 5 -27.04 31.74 21.67
CA CYS A 5 -26.10 30.98 20.87
C CYS A 5 -26.15 29.52 21.35
N ALA A 6 -26.95 28.70 20.67
CA ALA A 6 -27.10 27.29 21.00
C ALA A 6 -25.73 26.60 20.98
N SER A 7 -25.43 25.82 22.01
CA SER A 7 -24.19 25.04 22.05
C SER A 7 -24.22 24.01 20.93
N VAL A 8 -23.61 24.34 19.79
CA VAL A 8 -23.53 23.46 18.62
C VAL A 8 -22.72 22.24 19.01
N THR A 9 -23.41 21.15 19.32
CA THR A 9 -22.80 19.83 19.47
C THR A 9 -22.07 19.52 18.17
N ARG A 10 -20.74 19.60 18.19
CA ARG A 10 -19.88 19.23 17.05
C ARG A 10 -19.83 17.70 16.90
N MET A 11 -20.99 17.10 16.63
CA MET A 11 -21.03 15.82 15.95
C MET A 11 -20.44 16.01 14.57
N VAL A 12 -19.73 14.98 14.10
CA VAL A 12 -19.43 14.87 12.67
C VAL A 12 -20.79 14.66 12.00
N ASP A 13 -21.23 15.68 11.25
CA ASP A 13 -22.40 15.57 10.39
C ASP A 13 -22.10 14.50 9.35
N ARG A 14 -22.65 13.30 9.56
CA ARG A 14 -22.29 12.13 8.77
C ARG A 14 -22.72 12.29 7.31
N GLU A 15 -23.86 12.94 7.04
CA GLU A 15 -24.32 13.22 5.67
C GLU A 15 -23.49 14.31 5.00
N ALA A 16 -23.19 15.41 5.67
CA ALA A 16 -22.40 16.49 5.07
C ALA A 16 -20.91 16.11 4.89
N ALA A 17 -20.33 15.38 5.84
CA ALA A 17 -18.98 14.82 5.71
C ALA A 17 -18.93 13.78 4.58
N ALA A 18 -19.96 12.94 4.46
CA ALA A 18 -20.13 12.03 3.34
C ALA A 18 -20.18 12.78 2.00
N ALA A 19 -21.10 13.73 1.83
CA ALA A 19 -21.23 14.54 0.62
C ALA A 19 -19.95 15.36 0.29
N SER A 20 -19.08 15.61 1.27
CA SER A 20 -17.79 16.29 1.06
C SER A 20 -16.70 15.33 0.60
N VAL A 21 -16.63 14.13 1.16
CA VAL A 21 -15.77 13.03 0.67
C VAL A 21 -16.21 12.60 -0.73
N HIS A 22 -17.53 12.57 -1.01
CA HIS A 22 -18.09 12.32 -2.34
C HIS A 22 -17.55 13.31 -3.37
N ARG A 23 -17.46 14.59 -3.01
CA ARG A 23 -16.90 15.65 -3.88
C ARG A 23 -15.38 15.55 -4.03
N LEU A 24 -14.67 15.18 -2.97
CA LEU A 24 -13.23 14.94 -3.02
C LEU A 24 -12.90 13.81 -4.02
N LEU A 25 -13.70 12.75 -4.04
CA LEU A 25 -13.57 11.64 -4.98
C LEU A 25 -13.71 12.11 -6.44
N VAL A 26 -14.77 12.86 -6.77
CA VAL A 26 -14.91 13.50 -8.10
C VAL A 26 -13.68 14.35 -8.44
N ALA A 27 -13.20 15.14 -7.47
CA ALA A 27 -12.11 16.09 -7.70
C ALA A 27 -10.74 15.43 -7.92
N VAL A 28 -10.52 14.20 -7.47
CA VAL A 28 -9.32 13.40 -7.80
C VAL A 28 -9.48 12.53 -9.06
N GLY A 29 -10.62 12.63 -9.75
CA GLY A 29 -10.89 11.96 -11.03
C GLY A 29 -11.73 10.68 -10.94
N GLU A 30 -12.29 10.37 -9.77
CA GLU A 30 -13.04 9.12 -9.51
C GLU A 30 -14.57 9.30 -9.62
N ASP A 31 -15.29 8.26 -10.06
CA ASP A 31 -16.76 8.24 -10.10
C ASP A 31 -17.38 7.79 -8.76
N PRO A 32 -18.04 8.66 -7.98
CA PRO A 32 -18.62 8.27 -6.71
C PRO A 32 -19.80 7.30 -6.84
N LYS A 33 -20.41 7.17 -8.03
CA LYS A 33 -21.46 6.18 -8.30
C LYS A 33 -20.90 4.81 -8.64
N ARG A 34 -19.58 4.66 -8.81
CA ARG A 34 -18.89 3.37 -8.78
C ARG A 34 -19.26 2.66 -7.49
N GLU A 35 -19.60 1.38 -7.57
CA GLU A 35 -20.03 0.55 -6.42
C GLU A 35 -19.01 0.62 -5.23
N GLY A 36 -17.72 0.68 -5.55
CA GLY A 36 -16.62 0.91 -4.61
C GLY A 36 -16.57 2.31 -3.99
N LEU A 37 -17.26 3.31 -4.52
CA LEU A 37 -17.29 4.67 -3.97
C LEU A 37 -18.63 5.12 -3.44
N GLN A 38 -19.73 4.49 -3.84
CA GLN A 38 -21.10 4.85 -3.44
C GLN A 38 -21.27 5.08 -1.94
N ARG A 39 -20.51 4.35 -1.10
CA ARG A 39 -20.53 4.51 0.36
C ARG A 39 -19.24 5.02 1.01
N THR A 40 -18.20 5.34 0.24
CA THR A 40 -16.92 5.88 0.77
C THR A 40 -17.07 7.22 1.47
N PRO A 41 -17.92 8.12 0.96
CA PRO A 41 -18.61 9.15 1.73
C PRO A 41 -18.88 8.82 3.22
N GLU A 42 -19.85 7.96 3.53
CA GLU A 42 -20.39 7.78 4.89
C GLU A 42 -19.42 7.05 5.83
N ARG A 43 -18.45 6.33 5.28
CA ARG A 43 -17.50 5.51 6.06
C ARG A 43 -16.30 6.33 6.51
N VAL A 44 -15.74 7.16 5.64
CA VAL A 44 -14.75 8.17 6.05
C VAL A 44 -15.38 9.11 7.09
N ALA A 45 -16.63 9.55 6.89
CA ALA A 45 -17.38 10.35 7.86
C ALA A 45 -17.51 9.70 9.27
N ARG A 46 -17.53 8.37 9.35
CA ARG A 46 -17.61 7.61 10.61
C ARG A 46 -16.25 7.37 11.28
N ALA A 47 -15.18 7.12 10.51
CA ALA A 47 -13.81 7.09 11.03
C ALA A 47 -13.46 8.40 11.75
N TYR A 48 -13.75 9.52 11.09
CA TYR A 48 -13.67 10.85 11.68
C TYR A 48 -14.50 10.97 12.97
N GLU A 49 -15.67 10.35 13.11
CA GLU A 49 -16.47 10.49 14.33
C GLU A 49 -15.81 9.88 15.58
N GLU A 50 -15.04 8.80 15.41
CA GLU A 50 -14.34 8.10 16.49
C GLU A 50 -13.02 8.80 16.85
N LEU A 51 -12.24 9.21 15.84
CA LEU A 51 -11.02 9.99 16.02
C LEU A 51 -11.30 11.41 16.57
N LEU A 52 -12.52 11.89 16.37
CA LEU A 52 -13.02 13.16 16.87
C LEU A 52 -13.97 13.02 18.07
N ALA A 53 -14.02 11.84 18.69
CA ALA A 53 -14.88 11.56 19.85
C ALA A 53 -14.57 12.47 21.07
N GLY A 54 -13.40 13.12 21.11
CA GLY A 54 -13.09 14.16 22.07
C GLY A 54 -14.02 15.37 21.99
N TYR A 55 -14.66 15.68 20.84
CA TYR A 55 -15.71 16.71 20.76
C TYR A 55 -17.00 16.32 21.50
N LYS A 56 -17.22 15.04 21.78
CA LYS A 56 -18.35 14.54 22.60
C LYS A 56 -18.07 14.61 24.10
N GLN A 57 -16.81 14.83 24.48
CA GLN A 57 -16.39 14.96 25.87
C GLN A 57 -16.38 16.44 26.29
N ASP A 58 -16.92 16.71 27.48
CA ASP A 58 -17.00 18.05 28.07
C ASP A 58 -15.82 18.25 29.04
N PRO A 59 -14.86 19.15 28.73
CA PRO A 59 -13.76 19.52 29.61
C PRO A 59 -14.23 19.91 31.02
N LYS A 60 -15.38 20.60 31.14
CA LYS A 60 -15.95 21.02 32.42
C LYS A 60 -16.36 19.82 33.28
N LYS A 61 -16.90 18.75 32.68
CA LYS A 61 -17.23 17.51 33.40
C LYS A 61 -16.00 16.66 33.71
N ILE A 62 -14.96 16.74 32.89
CA ILE A 62 -13.68 16.09 33.19
C ILE A 62 -13.03 16.75 34.42
N LEU A 63 -13.07 18.08 34.52
CA LEU A 63 -12.45 18.83 35.61
C LEU A 63 -13.33 18.95 36.87
N GLY A 64 -14.66 19.08 36.73
CA GLY A 64 -15.63 19.35 37.81
C GLY A 64 -15.93 18.22 38.81
N ARG A 65 -14.90 17.45 39.18
CA ARG A 65 -14.76 16.87 40.53
C ARG A 65 -13.45 17.41 41.09
N ASP A 66 -13.50 18.70 41.38
CA ASP A 66 -12.54 19.51 42.08
C ASP A 66 -12.72 19.38 43.61
N PHE A 67 -11.69 19.77 44.35
CA PHE A 67 -11.68 19.84 45.81
C PHE A 67 -11.25 21.25 46.21
N SER A 68 -11.56 21.66 47.45
CA SER A 68 -11.01 22.89 48.04
C SER A 68 -9.49 22.90 47.93
N SER A 69 -8.89 24.04 47.62
CA SER A 69 -7.43 24.19 47.66
C SER A 69 -6.86 24.15 49.10
N GLU A 70 -7.70 24.26 50.13
CA GLU A 70 -7.29 24.32 51.55
C GLU A 70 -6.22 25.40 51.84
N GLY A 71 -6.18 26.46 51.02
CA GLY A 71 -5.19 27.53 51.10
C GLY A 71 -3.88 27.27 50.35
N TYR A 72 -3.72 26.11 49.71
CA TYR A 72 -2.54 25.78 48.90
C TYR A 72 -2.38 26.76 47.75
N ASP A 73 -1.22 27.39 47.66
CA ASP A 73 -0.91 28.50 46.76
C ASP A 73 0.36 28.30 45.91
N GLU A 74 0.86 27.06 45.83
CA GLU A 74 2.05 26.63 45.08
C GLU A 74 1.72 25.99 43.71
N MET A 75 2.70 25.87 42.80
CA MET A 75 2.47 25.35 41.45
C MET A 75 2.20 23.83 41.41
N ILE A 76 1.14 23.42 40.70
CA ILE A 76 0.82 22.03 40.38
C ILE A 76 1.21 21.72 38.93
N ALA A 77 2.11 20.77 38.72
CA ALA A 77 2.59 20.35 37.39
C ALA A 77 2.34 18.86 37.12
N LEU A 78 1.96 18.52 35.88
CA LEU A 78 1.99 17.18 35.31
C LEU A 78 2.74 17.20 33.98
N GLN A 79 3.67 16.26 33.79
CA GLN A 79 4.58 16.18 32.65
C GLN A 79 4.44 14.83 31.94
N GLU A 80 5.03 14.71 30.75
CA GLU A 80 5.19 13.45 30.00
C GLU A 80 3.87 12.68 29.72
N ILE A 81 2.81 13.38 29.31
CA ILE A 81 1.52 12.76 28.99
C ILE A 81 1.51 12.21 27.54
N ASP A 82 1.62 10.88 27.37
CA ASP A 82 1.63 10.15 26.08
C ASP A 82 0.26 9.98 25.38
N PHE A 83 0.24 9.79 24.04
CA PHE A 83 -0.96 9.47 23.24
C PHE A 83 -0.70 8.71 21.90
N TYR A 84 -1.61 7.79 21.48
CA TYR A 84 -1.45 6.85 20.32
C TYR A 84 -2.77 6.38 19.64
N SER A 85 -2.73 5.64 18.50
CA SER A 85 -3.93 5.08 17.80
C SER A 85 -3.72 3.80 16.91
N LEU A 86 -4.77 2.93 16.80
CA LEU A 86 -5.01 1.65 16.03
C LEU A 86 -4.30 0.32 16.42
N CYS A 87 -4.97 -0.87 16.28
CA CYS A 87 -4.48 -2.23 16.66
C CYS A 87 -5.13 -3.49 15.94
N VAL A 88 -4.67 -4.74 16.20
CA VAL A 88 -5.08 -6.08 15.65
C VAL A 88 -5.20 -7.20 16.74
N PRO A 89 -6.14 -8.17 16.71
CA PRO A 89 -6.38 -9.15 17.81
C PRO A 89 -5.28 -10.19 18.06
N SER A 90 -5.06 -10.55 19.33
CA SER A 90 -4.00 -11.48 19.79
C SER A 90 -3.83 -12.77 18.99
N ARG A 91 -4.95 -13.44 18.65
CA ARG A 91 -4.96 -14.71 17.92
C ARG A 91 -4.92 -14.57 16.41
N GLN A 92 -5.08 -13.35 15.88
CA GLN A 92 -5.06 -13.09 14.44
C GLN A 92 -3.71 -13.48 13.87
N LEU A 93 -3.72 -14.13 12.71
CA LEU A 93 -2.50 -14.47 11.97
C LEU A 93 -2.06 -13.29 11.12
N ILE A 94 -0.81 -12.92 11.28
CA ILE A 94 -0.08 -11.93 10.48
C ILE A 94 0.83 -12.71 9.53
N ASN A 95 0.88 -12.31 8.27
CA ASN A 95 1.72 -12.96 7.27
C ASN A 95 3.17 -12.50 7.43
N VAL A 96 4.01 -13.42 7.88
CA VAL A 96 5.44 -13.19 8.10
C VAL A 96 6.26 -13.82 6.99
N VAL A 97 7.49 -13.33 6.79
CA VAL A 97 8.43 -13.96 5.88
C VAL A 97 8.78 -15.33 6.43
N GLY A 98 8.54 -16.38 5.64
CA GLY A 98 8.61 -17.78 6.08
C GLY A 98 7.29 -18.39 6.61
N GLY A 99 6.18 -17.66 6.68
CA GLY A 99 4.87 -18.25 7.00
C GLY A 99 3.83 -17.31 7.62
N ALA A 100 3.35 -17.64 8.82
CA ALA A 100 2.42 -16.81 9.57
C ALA A 100 2.67 -16.93 11.09
N LYS A 101 2.54 -15.81 11.81
CA LYS A 101 2.73 -15.72 13.27
C LYS A 101 1.44 -15.15 13.89
N ARG A 102 1.11 -15.52 15.13
CA ARG A 102 -0.01 -14.85 15.85
C ARG A 102 0.42 -13.44 16.24
N ALA A 103 -0.49 -12.48 16.20
CA ALA A 103 -0.22 -11.10 16.61
C ALA A 103 0.39 -10.99 18.01
N SER A 104 -0.01 -11.86 18.96
CA SER A 104 0.56 -11.91 20.32
C SER A 104 1.94 -12.56 20.44
N GLN A 105 2.48 -13.09 19.36
CA GLN A 105 3.81 -13.71 19.28
C GLN A 105 4.76 -12.88 18.40
N VAL A 106 4.30 -11.76 17.84
CA VAL A 106 5.14 -10.86 17.04
C VAL A 106 6.16 -10.18 17.94
N GLU A 107 7.40 -10.16 17.49
CA GLU A 107 8.55 -9.58 18.17
C GLU A 107 9.20 -8.49 17.31
N VAL A 108 9.87 -7.54 17.95
CA VAL A 108 10.68 -6.55 17.24
C VAL A 108 11.79 -7.27 16.48
N GLY A 109 11.88 -7.02 15.18
CA GLY A 109 12.80 -7.71 14.28
C GLY A 109 12.15 -8.73 13.35
N ASP A 110 10.93 -9.19 13.63
CA ASP A 110 10.17 -10.04 12.70
C ASP A 110 10.05 -9.34 11.32
N ARG A 111 10.15 -10.12 10.24
CA ARG A 111 9.92 -9.64 8.86
C ARG A 111 8.51 -10.00 8.41
N PHE A 112 7.76 -9.02 7.92
CA PHE A 112 6.40 -9.15 7.43
C PHE A 112 6.34 -9.02 5.91
N TRP A 113 5.34 -9.66 5.30
CA TRP A 113 4.95 -9.34 3.94
C TRP A 113 4.01 -8.14 3.91
N THR A 114 4.17 -7.30 2.89
CA THR A 114 3.27 -6.20 2.55
C THR A 114 3.15 -6.03 1.04
N LEU A 115 2.24 -5.18 0.58
CA LEU A 115 2.04 -4.87 -0.83
C LEU A 115 2.47 -3.44 -1.16
N ARG A 116 3.12 -3.28 -2.32
CA ARG A 116 3.48 -2.00 -2.94
C ARG A 116 3.11 -2.03 -4.42
N GLU A 117 2.07 -1.29 -4.78
CA GLU A 117 1.54 -1.24 -6.16
C GLU A 117 1.21 -2.65 -6.70
N GLY A 118 0.74 -3.54 -5.81
CA GLY A 118 0.46 -4.94 -6.09
C GLY A 118 1.65 -5.90 -6.11
N ARG A 119 2.89 -5.47 -5.83
CA ARG A 119 4.04 -6.35 -5.57
C ARG A 119 4.05 -6.82 -4.13
N CYS A 120 4.35 -8.09 -3.85
CA CYS A 120 4.75 -8.48 -2.50
C CYS A 120 6.18 -7.99 -2.23
N VAL A 121 6.33 -7.19 -1.18
CA VAL A 121 7.61 -6.71 -0.68
C VAL A 121 7.70 -6.92 0.83
N GLU A 122 8.90 -6.86 1.36
CA GLU A 122 9.14 -7.10 2.78
C GLU A 122 9.18 -5.80 3.58
N THR A 123 8.80 -5.91 4.85
CA THR A 123 8.96 -4.86 5.87
C THR A 123 9.36 -5.49 7.19
N LYS A 124 9.95 -4.73 8.11
CA LYS A 124 10.47 -5.21 9.40
C LYS A 124 9.73 -4.55 10.54
N VAL A 125 9.34 -5.32 11.56
CA VAL A 125 8.71 -4.81 12.78
C VAL A 125 9.76 -4.04 13.59
N ALA A 126 9.55 -2.73 13.73
CA ALA A 126 10.38 -1.80 14.49
C ALA A 126 9.89 -1.66 15.95
N SER A 127 8.58 -1.72 16.19
CA SER A 127 8.01 -1.75 17.55
C SER A 127 6.69 -2.51 17.61
N VAL A 128 6.36 -3.00 18.82
CA VAL A 128 5.11 -3.72 19.12
C VAL A 128 4.45 -3.05 20.33
N THR A 129 3.17 -2.72 20.21
CA THR A 129 2.33 -2.17 21.29
C THR A 129 1.09 -3.04 21.51
N SER A 130 0.37 -2.89 22.63
CA SER A 130 -0.91 -3.58 22.83
C SER A 130 -1.89 -2.82 23.73
N ARG A 131 -3.20 -3.03 23.51
CA ARG A 131 -4.31 -2.50 24.34
C ARG A 131 -5.42 -3.54 24.51
N LYS A 132 -6.43 -3.22 25.33
CA LYS A 132 -7.64 -4.03 25.51
C LYS A 132 -8.83 -3.44 24.75
N THR A 133 -9.69 -4.29 24.19
CA THR A 133 -10.98 -3.91 23.59
C THR A 133 -12.01 -5.02 23.77
N ARG A 134 -13.30 -4.69 23.65
CA ARG A 134 -14.40 -5.68 23.57
C ARG A 134 -14.98 -5.83 22.17
N GLU A 135 -14.76 -4.85 21.29
CA GLU A 135 -15.32 -4.82 19.94
C GLU A 135 -14.32 -5.37 18.94
N ILE A 136 -14.70 -6.42 18.24
CA ILE A 136 -13.96 -7.09 17.15
C ILE A 136 -14.95 -7.41 16.03
N VAL A 137 -14.54 -7.19 14.79
CA VAL A 137 -15.27 -7.66 13.60
C VAL A 137 -14.55 -8.84 12.97
N GLU A 138 -15.33 -9.79 12.45
CA GLU A 138 -14.87 -10.82 11.53
C GLU A 138 -15.23 -10.39 10.11
N VAL A 139 -14.21 -10.19 9.27
CA VAL A 139 -14.33 -9.87 7.85
C VAL A 139 -14.22 -11.18 7.08
N GLU A 140 -15.19 -11.45 6.22
CA GLU A 140 -15.23 -12.62 5.34
C GLU A 140 -15.18 -12.17 3.89
N THR A 141 -14.21 -12.69 3.13
CA THR A 141 -14.06 -12.45 1.69
C THR A 141 -14.32 -13.72 0.90
N GLU A 142 -14.34 -13.61 -0.43
CA GLU A 142 -14.35 -14.77 -1.31
C GLU A 142 -13.14 -15.72 -1.14
N ALA A 143 -12.03 -15.20 -0.57
CA ALA A 143 -10.75 -15.90 -0.52
C ALA A 143 -10.37 -16.38 0.89
N SER A 144 -10.68 -15.60 1.93
CA SER A 144 -10.38 -15.91 3.33
C SER A 144 -11.21 -15.07 4.31
N SER A 145 -11.22 -15.45 5.60
CA SER A 145 -11.74 -14.60 6.68
C SER A 145 -10.66 -14.25 7.71
N PHE A 146 -10.83 -13.11 8.37
CA PHE A 146 -9.90 -12.61 9.38
C PHE A 146 -10.62 -11.72 10.41
N ARG A 147 -9.98 -11.49 11.56
CA ARG A 147 -10.53 -10.70 12.67
C ARG A 147 -9.66 -9.50 12.97
N VAL A 148 -10.30 -8.35 13.09
CA VAL A 148 -9.67 -7.05 13.31
C VAL A 148 -10.55 -6.19 14.22
N THR A 149 -10.01 -5.09 14.74
CA THR A 149 -10.86 -4.09 15.41
C THR A 149 -11.75 -3.37 14.37
N PRO A 150 -12.92 -2.82 14.75
CA PRO A 150 -13.82 -2.14 13.82
C PRO A 150 -13.16 -1.02 13.00
N ASP A 151 -12.24 -0.29 13.64
CA ASP A 151 -11.44 0.85 13.15
C ASP A 151 -10.23 0.45 12.30
N HIS A 152 -9.95 -0.84 12.10
CA HIS A 152 -8.73 -1.28 11.40
C HIS A 152 -8.79 -0.97 9.89
N PRO A 153 -7.83 -0.25 9.29
CA PRO A 153 -7.89 0.15 7.90
C PRO A 153 -7.36 -0.95 6.98
N LEU A 154 -8.13 -1.28 5.95
CA LEU A 154 -7.77 -2.19 4.86
C LEU A 154 -7.77 -1.43 3.53
N ALA A 155 -6.88 -1.79 2.61
CA ALA A 155 -6.83 -1.16 1.29
C ALA A 155 -8.00 -1.63 0.41
N THR A 156 -8.71 -0.69 -0.21
CA THR A 156 -9.74 -0.89 -1.24
C THR A 156 -9.29 -0.20 -2.54
N PRO A 157 -9.94 -0.45 -3.71
CA PRO A 157 -9.60 0.24 -4.97
C PRO A 157 -9.66 1.77 -4.91
N ASP A 158 -10.23 2.28 -3.84
CA ASP A 158 -10.66 3.65 -3.59
C ASP A 158 -9.87 4.32 -2.45
N GLY A 159 -8.82 3.65 -1.96
CA GLY A 159 -8.08 4.03 -0.76
C GLY A 159 -8.47 3.19 0.47
N TRP A 160 -8.10 3.67 1.66
CA TRP A 160 -8.24 2.91 2.91
C TRP A 160 -9.69 2.91 3.43
N CYS A 161 -10.12 1.78 3.99
CA CYS A 161 -11.45 1.61 4.57
C CYS A 161 -11.37 0.85 5.89
N GLU A 162 -12.09 1.33 6.91
CA GLU A 162 -12.25 0.63 8.18
C GLU A 162 -12.94 -0.73 8.01
N ALA A 163 -12.51 -1.72 8.80
CA ALA A 163 -12.95 -3.11 8.70
C ALA A 163 -14.45 -3.31 8.93
N LYS A 164 -15.06 -2.55 9.85
CA LYS A 164 -16.52 -2.57 10.12
C LYS A 164 -17.36 -2.21 8.89
N ASP A 165 -16.71 -1.62 7.90
CA ASP A 165 -17.29 -0.88 6.80
C ASP A 165 -16.97 -1.50 5.43
N LEU A 166 -16.39 -2.71 5.43
CA LEU A 166 -15.98 -3.44 4.24
C LEU A 166 -17.08 -4.25 3.53
N ALA A 167 -18.26 -4.43 4.12
CA ALA A 167 -19.29 -5.31 3.53
C ALA A 167 -19.73 -4.82 2.13
N GLY A 168 -19.64 -5.70 1.12
CA GLY A 168 -19.93 -5.38 -0.28
C GLY A 168 -18.83 -4.57 -0.98
N ARG A 169 -17.58 -4.66 -0.50
CA ARG A 169 -16.41 -3.98 -1.09
C ARG A 169 -15.41 -4.99 -1.61
N LYS A 170 -14.46 -4.51 -2.42
CA LYS A 170 -13.23 -5.25 -2.68
C LYS A 170 -12.10 -4.74 -1.79
N ILE A 171 -11.25 -5.65 -1.32
CA ILE A 171 -9.98 -5.33 -0.64
C ILE A 171 -8.78 -5.91 -1.36
N GLU A 172 -7.61 -5.28 -1.19
CA GLU A 172 -6.38 -5.73 -1.84
C GLU A 172 -5.87 -6.98 -1.14
N TRP A 173 -5.75 -8.06 -1.91
CA TRP A 173 -5.38 -9.38 -1.41
C TRP A 173 -4.39 -10.07 -2.33
N THR A 174 -3.44 -10.78 -1.74
CA THR A 174 -2.58 -11.75 -2.44
C THR A 174 -2.77 -13.14 -1.82
N PRO A 175 -2.78 -14.23 -2.62
CA PRO A 175 -2.90 -15.58 -2.09
C PRO A 175 -1.84 -15.89 -1.03
N PRO A 176 -2.20 -16.25 0.22
CA PRO A 176 -1.19 -16.57 1.24
C PRO A 176 -0.21 -17.68 0.84
N ARG A 177 -0.58 -18.55 -0.12
CA ARG A 177 0.30 -19.56 -0.72
C ARG A 177 1.34 -18.98 -1.69
N SER A 178 1.06 -17.86 -2.39
CA SER A 178 2.04 -17.20 -3.28
C SER A 178 3.12 -16.47 -2.49
N LEU A 179 2.87 -16.08 -1.25
CA LEU A 179 3.88 -15.44 -0.38
C LEU A 179 5.14 -16.30 -0.19
N CYS A 180 4.97 -17.63 -0.17
CA CYS A 180 6.07 -18.59 -0.01
C CYS A 180 6.83 -18.92 -1.30
N ARG A 181 6.45 -18.39 -2.47
CA ARG A 181 7.15 -18.70 -3.75
C ARG A 181 8.42 -17.87 -3.90
N ARG A 182 9.46 -18.47 -4.49
CA ARG A 182 10.65 -17.73 -4.93
C ARG A 182 10.24 -16.78 -6.06
N ARG A 183 10.69 -15.53 -5.96
CA ARG A 183 10.44 -14.46 -6.93
C ARG A 183 11.68 -14.31 -7.80
N TYR A 184 11.46 -14.02 -9.08
CA TYR A 184 12.50 -13.88 -10.09
C TYR A 184 12.27 -12.57 -10.84
N PRO A 185 12.57 -11.41 -10.21
CA PRO A 185 12.39 -10.11 -10.85
C PRO A 185 13.30 -10.03 -12.09
N PRO A 186 12.78 -9.60 -13.26
CA PRO A 186 13.57 -9.57 -14.48
C PRO A 186 14.60 -8.42 -14.50
N GLU A 187 15.76 -8.71 -15.08
CA GLU A 187 16.73 -7.68 -15.48
C GLU A 187 16.42 -7.19 -16.91
N VAL A 188 16.24 -5.88 -17.07
CA VAL A 188 15.91 -5.29 -18.38
C VAL A 188 17.15 -5.26 -19.27
N GLY A 189 17.11 -6.00 -20.37
CA GLY A 189 18.21 -6.09 -21.33
C GLY A 189 17.94 -7.08 -22.45
N TYR A 190 18.98 -7.39 -23.22
CA TYR A 190 18.90 -8.30 -24.37
C TYR A 190 18.35 -9.68 -23.99
N ALA A 191 18.85 -10.28 -22.91
CA ALA A 191 18.45 -11.61 -22.46
C ALA A 191 16.95 -11.72 -22.15
N LEU A 192 16.36 -10.70 -21.50
CA LEU A 192 14.92 -10.63 -21.24
C LEU A 192 14.15 -10.58 -22.56
N GLY A 193 14.56 -9.71 -23.47
CA GLY A 193 13.98 -9.58 -24.80
C GLY A 193 13.98 -10.90 -25.55
N TYR A 194 15.16 -11.52 -25.65
CA TYR A 194 15.37 -12.79 -26.36
C TYR A 194 14.51 -13.91 -25.79
N THR A 195 14.45 -14.03 -24.46
CA THR A 195 13.61 -15.02 -23.79
C THR A 195 12.13 -14.82 -24.13
N ILE A 196 11.65 -13.57 -24.15
CA ILE A 196 10.27 -13.26 -24.55
C ILE A 196 10.06 -13.60 -26.03
N GLY A 197 10.96 -13.17 -26.92
CA GLY A 197 10.87 -13.41 -28.37
C GLY A 197 10.78 -14.89 -28.72
N ALA A 198 11.71 -15.69 -28.19
CA ALA A 198 11.73 -17.14 -28.33
C ALA A 198 10.49 -17.83 -27.71
N THR A 199 9.90 -17.23 -26.67
CA THR A 199 8.63 -17.72 -26.10
C THR A 199 7.42 -17.39 -26.98
N CYS A 200 7.49 -16.33 -27.80
CA CYS A 200 6.41 -15.91 -28.69
C CYS A 200 6.40 -16.63 -30.05
N SER A 201 7.54 -17.18 -30.48
CA SER A 201 7.66 -18.01 -31.69
C SER A 201 7.36 -19.49 -31.37
N ASP A 202 8.32 -20.19 -30.75
CA ASP A 202 8.28 -21.65 -30.54
C ASP A 202 7.97 -22.08 -29.08
N GLY A 203 7.89 -21.14 -28.14
CA GLY A 203 7.71 -21.44 -26.72
C GLY A 203 6.27 -21.63 -26.25
N SER A 204 6.14 -22.03 -24.99
CA SER A 204 4.85 -22.31 -24.34
C SER A 204 4.84 -21.95 -22.85
N VAL A 205 3.70 -21.44 -22.37
CA VAL A 205 3.49 -20.94 -20.99
C VAL A 205 2.46 -21.81 -20.25
N GLY A 206 2.87 -23.04 -19.90
CA GLY A 206 2.06 -23.98 -19.11
C GLY A 206 1.82 -23.51 -17.67
N GLU A 207 0.81 -24.06 -16.98
CA GLU A 207 0.26 -23.54 -15.70
C GLU A 207 1.33 -22.98 -14.74
N ARG A 208 2.41 -23.75 -14.51
CA ARG A 208 3.52 -23.41 -13.62
C ARG A 208 4.89 -23.59 -14.28
N SER A 209 4.97 -23.51 -15.61
CA SER A 209 6.24 -23.69 -16.31
C SER A 209 6.32 -22.98 -17.66
N LEU A 210 7.49 -22.39 -17.93
CA LEU A 210 7.90 -22.02 -19.28
C LEU A 210 8.57 -23.23 -19.94
N SER A 211 8.28 -23.48 -21.21
CA SER A 211 8.93 -24.55 -21.98
C SER A 211 9.12 -24.16 -23.44
N LEU A 212 10.34 -24.33 -23.96
CA LEU A 212 10.67 -24.30 -25.39
C LEU A 212 10.97 -25.73 -25.85
N VAL A 213 10.50 -26.13 -27.04
CA VAL A 213 10.79 -27.46 -27.63
C VAL A 213 11.07 -27.32 -29.12
N VAL A 214 12.34 -27.36 -29.50
CA VAL A 214 12.85 -27.01 -30.84
C VAL A 214 13.77 -28.10 -31.39
N ASN A 215 14.10 -28.03 -32.68
CA ASN A 215 15.02 -29.00 -33.30
C ASN A 215 16.49 -28.53 -33.26
N ASP A 216 16.75 -27.24 -32.99
CA ASP A 216 18.10 -26.66 -32.95
C ASP A 216 18.63 -26.57 -31.52
N GLU A 217 19.77 -27.22 -31.26
CA GLU A 217 20.46 -27.22 -29.97
C GLU A 217 21.02 -25.85 -29.59
N ASN A 218 21.45 -25.05 -30.58
CA ASN A 218 21.97 -23.70 -30.33
C ASN A 218 20.84 -22.76 -29.91
N PHE A 219 19.67 -22.86 -30.54
CA PHE A 219 18.50 -22.08 -30.15
C PHE A 219 18.06 -22.44 -28.73
N ALA A 220 17.96 -23.73 -28.41
CA ALA A 220 17.66 -24.20 -27.06
C ALA A 220 18.69 -23.70 -26.02
N SER A 221 19.99 -23.85 -26.31
CA SER A 221 21.08 -23.43 -25.42
C SER A 221 21.12 -21.92 -25.20
N LYS A 222 20.88 -21.13 -26.25
CA LYS A 222 20.80 -19.66 -26.17
C LYS A 222 19.60 -19.23 -25.32
N TYR A 223 18.42 -19.85 -25.52
CA TYR A 223 17.23 -19.60 -24.71
C TYR A 223 17.42 -19.96 -23.22
N ALA A 224 18.07 -21.08 -22.91
CA ALA A 224 18.44 -21.45 -21.54
C ALA A 224 19.39 -20.42 -20.89
N THR A 225 20.43 -20.00 -21.61
CA THR A 225 21.39 -18.99 -21.16
C THR A 225 20.72 -17.64 -20.91
N THR A 226 19.80 -17.21 -21.79
CA THR A 226 19.10 -15.93 -21.62
C THR A 226 18.03 -15.97 -20.53
N LEU A 227 17.40 -17.13 -20.28
CA LEU A 227 16.53 -17.32 -19.11
C LEU A 227 17.30 -17.08 -17.81
N GLU A 228 18.49 -17.67 -17.69
CA GLU A 228 19.34 -17.50 -16.51
C GLU A 228 19.78 -16.05 -16.34
N GLN A 229 20.29 -15.42 -17.41
CA GLN A 229 20.71 -14.01 -17.40
C GLN A 229 19.56 -13.04 -17.10
N ALA A 230 18.35 -13.30 -17.60
CA ALA A 230 17.21 -12.39 -17.43
C ALA A 230 16.54 -12.52 -16.06
N PHE A 231 16.58 -13.69 -15.41
CA PHE A 231 15.76 -13.99 -14.24
C PHE A 231 16.53 -14.57 -13.04
N GLY A 232 17.80 -14.94 -13.18
CA GLY A 232 18.58 -15.65 -12.16
C GLY A 232 18.03 -17.05 -11.86
N ILE A 233 17.60 -17.77 -12.91
CA ILE A 233 17.07 -19.13 -12.83
C ILE A 233 17.85 -20.07 -13.75
N GLU A 234 18.48 -21.08 -13.16
CA GLU A 234 19.16 -22.15 -13.89
C GLU A 234 18.13 -22.89 -14.78
N ALA A 235 18.52 -23.16 -16.03
CA ALA A 235 17.70 -23.83 -17.03
C ALA A 235 18.57 -24.80 -17.83
N GLU A 236 18.19 -26.07 -17.89
CA GLU A 236 18.94 -27.11 -18.59
C GLU A 236 18.32 -27.42 -19.97
N VAL A 237 19.17 -27.87 -20.90
CA VAL A 237 18.77 -28.38 -22.21
C VAL A 237 18.66 -29.91 -22.14
N GLU A 238 17.47 -30.43 -22.38
CA GLU A 238 17.15 -31.86 -22.35
C GLU A 238 16.90 -32.39 -23.77
N ALA A 239 17.56 -33.48 -24.16
CA ALA A 239 17.23 -34.18 -25.41
C ALA A 239 15.87 -34.90 -25.29
N VAL A 240 14.99 -34.72 -26.27
CA VAL A 240 13.62 -35.25 -26.30
C VAL A 240 13.25 -35.82 -27.67
N SER A 241 12.27 -36.72 -27.70
CA SER A 241 11.58 -37.14 -28.93
C SER A 241 10.21 -36.46 -29.02
N ARG A 242 9.82 -35.98 -30.21
CA ARG A 242 8.48 -35.43 -30.48
C ARG A 242 7.88 -35.97 -31.78
N PRO A 243 6.57 -36.25 -31.83
CA PRO A 243 5.89 -36.61 -33.08
C PRO A 243 5.83 -35.39 -34.00
N SER A 244 6.34 -35.54 -35.23
CA SER A 244 6.30 -34.51 -36.25
C SER A 244 4.87 -34.32 -36.77
N GLY A 245 4.35 -33.09 -36.68
CA GLY A 245 3.03 -32.74 -37.24
C GLY A 245 2.91 -32.88 -38.75
N PHE A 246 4.03 -32.98 -39.48
CA PHE A 246 4.05 -33.16 -40.94
C PHE A 246 4.21 -34.62 -41.37
N THR A 247 4.96 -35.44 -40.62
CA THR A 247 5.27 -36.83 -41.01
C THR A 247 4.66 -37.90 -40.11
N GLY A 248 4.07 -37.52 -38.96
CA GLY A 248 3.51 -38.44 -37.96
C GLY A 248 4.54 -39.32 -37.25
N ARG A 249 5.84 -39.11 -37.50
CA ARG A 249 6.94 -39.89 -36.91
C ARG A 249 7.63 -39.11 -35.80
N ASP A 250 8.14 -39.86 -34.84
CA ASP A 250 9.04 -39.32 -33.80
C ASP A 250 10.32 -38.74 -34.43
N THR A 251 10.67 -37.55 -33.97
CA THR A 251 11.82 -36.77 -34.40
C THR A 251 12.58 -36.26 -33.17
N PRO A 252 13.92 -36.30 -33.19
CA PRO A 252 14.72 -35.78 -32.08
C PRO A 252 14.61 -34.25 -32.02
N GLY A 253 14.70 -33.71 -30.82
CA GLY A 253 14.78 -32.28 -30.55
C GLY A 253 15.26 -32.01 -29.13
N PHE A 254 15.23 -30.74 -28.75
CA PHE A 254 15.76 -30.22 -27.51
C PHE A 254 14.67 -29.45 -26.77
N ARG A 255 14.54 -29.72 -25.47
CA ARG A 255 13.60 -29.06 -24.56
C ARG A 255 14.38 -28.24 -23.54
N VAL A 256 13.95 -27.01 -23.33
CA VAL A 256 14.30 -26.24 -22.13
C VAL A 256 13.02 -26.03 -21.35
N ARG A 257 13.00 -26.44 -20.07
CA ARG A 257 11.81 -26.30 -19.23
C ARG A 257 12.14 -25.82 -17.83
N VAL A 258 11.48 -24.74 -17.43
CA VAL A 258 11.64 -24.12 -16.11
C VAL A 258 10.32 -24.20 -15.35
N VAL A 259 10.32 -24.80 -14.16
CA VAL A 259 9.13 -24.93 -13.30
C VAL A 259 9.07 -23.77 -12.30
N SER A 260 8.33 -22.71 -12.66
CA SER A 260 8.09 -21.55 -11.81
C SER A 260 6.70 -20.99 -12.09
N SER A 261 5.84 -20.97 -11.06
CA SER A 261 4.54 -20.27 -11.17
C SER A 261 4.71 -18.76 -11.25
N TYR A 262 5.75 -18.19 -10.63
CA TYR A 262 6.05 -16.76 -10.74
C TYR A 262 6.34 -16.37 -12.19
N LEU A 263 7.20 -17.12 -12.90
CA LEU A 263 7.52 -16.83 -14.29
C LEU A 263 6.34 -17.13 -15.23
N ALA A 264 5.60 -18.22 -15.00
CA ALA A 264 4.41 -18.52 -15.81
C ALA A 264 3.32 -17.42 -15.68
N ASP A 265 3.10 -16.89 -14.48
CA ASP A 265 2.18 -15.76 -14.26
C ASP A 265 2.71 -14.46 -14.90
N LEU A 266 4.02 -14.20 -14.81
CA LEU A 266 4.67 -13.01 -15.39
C LEU A 266 4.61 -12.99 -16.93
N PHE A 267 4.85 -14.13 -17.58
CA PHE A 267 4.74 -14.21 -19.04
C PHE A 267 3.28 -14.07 -19.50
N ARG A 268 2.30 -14.62 -18.76
CA ARG A 268 0.88 -14.35 -19.03
C ARG A 268 0.51 -12.88 -18.89
N LEU A 269 1.08 -12.18 -17.91
CA LEU A 269 0.86 -10.74 -17.72
C LEU A 269 1.36 -9.93 -18.92
N TRP A 270 2.50 -10.28 -19.50
CA TRP A 270 3.07 -9.58 -20.65
C TRP A 270 2.46 -9.95 -22.00
N LEU A 271 2.25 -11.25 -22.23
CA LEU A 271 1.75 -11.77 -23.50
C LEU A 271 0.23 -11.63 -23.60
N GLY A 272 -0.49 -11.65 -22.47
CA GLY A 272 -1.93 -11.85 -22.47
C GLY A 272 -2.33 -13.28 -22.90
N GLY A 273 -3.57 -13.65 -22.58
CA GLY A 273 -4.11 -14.97 -22.88
C GLY A 273 -3.89 -16.02 -21.78
N ASP A 274 -4.25 -17.26 -22.11
CA ASP A 274 -4.16 -18.43 -21.21
C ASP A 274 -3.07 -19.41 -21.68
N ALA A 275 -2.88 -20.50 -20.94
CA ALA A 275 -1.86 -21.50 -21.21
C ALA A 275 -2.11 -22.37 -22.48
N HIS A 276 -3.17 -22.10 -23.26
CA HIS A 276 -3.73 -23.06 -24.23
C HIS A 276 -3.99 -22.50 -25.63
N HIS A 277 -3.82 -21.19 -25.89
CA HIS A 277 -4.23 -20.57 -27.16
C HIS A 277 -3.17 -19.64 -27.79
N MET A 278 -3.08 -19.63 -29.13
CA MET A 278 -2.28 -18.68 -29.93
C MET A 278 -2.89 -17.25 -29.95
N ARG A 279 -3.30 -16.72 -28.80
CA ARG A 279 -3.91 -15.39 -28.63
C ARG A 279 -3.03 -14.48 -27.77
N GLN A 280 -1.73 -14.55 -28.00
CA GLN A 280 -0.76 -13.63 -27.41
C GLN A 280 -0.90 -12.27 -28.09
N ASN A 281 -1.01 -11.21 -27.30
CA ASN A 281 -0.81 -9.83 -27.74
C ASN A 281 0.68 -9.56 -27.92
N PHE A 282 1.04 -8.45 -28.57
CA PHE A 282 2.43 -8.02 -28.64
C PHE A 282 2.94 -7.62 -27.23
N PRO A 283 4.04 -8.21 -26.73
CA PRO A 283 4.50 -7.98 -25.36
C PRO A 283 5.19 -6.62 -25.22
N ARG A 284 4.42 -5.54 -25.05
CA ARG A 284 4.93 -4.15 -25.01
C ARG A 284 6.09 -3.92 -24.04
N VAL A 285 6.24 -4.76 -23.00
CA VAL A 285 7.41 -4.77 -22.11
C VAL A 285 8.75 -4.83 -22.84
N VAL A 286 8.83 -5.38 -24.06
CA VAL A 286 10.07 -5.41 -24.85
C VAL A 286 10.54 -4.01 -25.29
N LEU A 287 9.64 -3.03 -25.29
CA LEU A 287 9.93 -1.62 -25.59
C LEU A 287 10.59 -0.88 -24.42
N SER A 288 10.78 -1.55 -23.27
CA SER A 288 11.44 -1.00 -22.08
C SER A 288 12.89 -0.55 -22.32
N SER A 289 13.58 -1.12 -23.32
CA SER A 289 14.88 -0.64 -23.78
C SER A 289 15.19 -1.13 -25.20
N PHE A 290 16.08 -0.42 -25.92
CA PHE A 290 16.53 -0.85 -27.25
C PHE A 290 17.10 -2.28 -27.25
N GLY A 291 17.91 -2.61 -26.25
CA GLY A 291 18.49 -3.95 -26.11
C GLY A 291 17.43 -5.03 -25.92
N THR A 292 16.37 -4.74 -25.16
CA THR A 292 15.24 -5.67 -24.97
C THR A 292 14.45 -5.87 -26.26
N MET A 293 14.19 -4.80 -27.03
CA MET A 293 13.51 -4.92 -28.32
C MET A 293 14.36 -5.68 -29.36
N GLN A 294 15.67 -5.41 -29.43
CA GLN A 294 16.58 -6.15 -30.31
C GLN A 294 16.64 -7.63 -29.93
N GLY A 295 16.77 -7.95 -28.62
CA GLY A 295 16.73 -9.32 -28.14
C GLY A 295 15.44 -10.03 -28.53
N PHE A 296 14.29 -9.37 -28.37
CA PHE A 296 12.98 -9.91 -28.77
C PHE A 296 12.90 -10.21 -30.27
N ILE A 297 13.39 -9.31 -31.12
CA ILE A 297 13.47 -9.53 -32.57
C ILE A 297 14.32 -10.77 -32.87
N ASP A 298 15.52 -10.86 -32.30
CA ASP A 298 16.45 -11.97 -32.52
C ASP A 298 15.86 -13.31 -32.04
N GLY A 299 15.24 -13.35 -30.86
CA GLY A 299 14.61 -14.57 -30.32
C GLY A 299 13.38 -15.02 -31.09
N TYR A 300 12.62 -14.08 -31.66
CA TYR A 300 11.51 -14.42 -32.55
C TYR A 300 12.03 -14.96 -33.89
N ILE A 301 13.10 -14.36 -34.44
CA ILE A 301 13.73 -14.78 -35.69
C ILE A 301 14.39 -16.16 -35.57
N ASP A 302 15.04 -16.47 -34.44
CA ASP A 302 15.68 -17.78 -34.23
C ASP A 302 14.67 -18.95 -34.20
N GLY A 303 13.37 -18.68 -33.98
CA GLY A 303 12.28 -19.67 -34.12
C GLY A 303 11.54 -19.62 -35.47
N ASP A 304 10.86 -18.51 -35.76
CA ASP A 304 9.93 -18.36 -36.90
C ASP A 304 10.49 -17.50 -38.06
N GLY A 305 11.77 -17.16 -38.02
CA GLY A 305 12.42 -16.23 -38.95
C GLY A 305 13.19 -16.88 -40.09
N PHE A 306 13.12 -16.23 -41.26
CA PHE A 306 13.85 -16.63 -42.46
C PHE A 306 14.62 -15.42 -43.02
N PRO A 307 15.97 -15.43 -43.03
CA PRO A 307 16.75 -14.32 -43.58
C PRO A 307 16.55 -14.19 -45.08
N ARG A 308 16.37 -12.96 -45.57
CA ARG A 308 16.20 -12.70 -47.00
C ARG A 308 17.55 -12.62 -47.71
N LYS A 309 17.65 -13.29 -48.87
CA LYS A 309 18.86 -13.29 -49.71
C LYS A 309 19.00 -12.04 -50.58
N ASP A 310 17.90 -11.31 -50.77
CA ASP A 310 17.77 -10.21 -51.72
C ASP A 310 17.74 -8.81 -51.07
N GLN A 311 17.53 -8.72 -49.75
CA GLN A 311 17.54 -7.46 -48.99
C GLN A 311 17.92 -7.68 -47.51
N PRO A 312 18.64 -6.74 -46.85
CA PRO A 312 19.07 -6.88 -45.45
C PRO A 312 17.90 -6.88 -44.44
N GLY A 313 17.59 -8.07 -43.94
CA GLY A 313 16.52 -8.32 -42.98
C GLY A 313 15.97 -9.75 -43.04
N SER A 314 15.01 -10.03 -42.17
CA SER A 314 14.35 -11.33 -42.03
C SER A 314 12.85 -11.24 -42.27
N LEU A 315 12.26 -12.32 -42.76
CA LEU A 315 10.82 -12.51 -42.84
C LEU A 315 10.39 -13.42 -41.69
N VAL A 316 9.45 -12.98 -40.86
CA VAL A 316 8.82 -13.83 -39.84
C VAL A 316 7.41 -14.22 -40.28
N VAL A 317 6.96 -15.41 -39.87
CA VAL A 317 5.66 -15.97 -40.27
C VAL A 317 4.86 -16.34 -39.02
N SER A 318 3.58 -15.97 -38.95
CA SER A 318 2.73 -16.38 -37.82
C SER A 318 1.26 -16.51 -38.21
N GLY A 319 0.56 -17.44 -37.56
CA GLY A 319 -0.91 -17.53 -37.61
C GLY A 319 -1.62 -16.42 -36.83
N ASN A 320 -0.91 -15.68 -35.98
CA ASN A 320 -1.45 -14.58 -35.19
C ASN A 320 -1.29 -13.25 -35.92
N ALA A 321 -2.25 -12.95 -36.80
CA ALA A 321 -2.23 -11.74 -37.62
C ALA A 321 -2.34 -10.44 -36.80
N ASP A 322 -3.01 -10.45 -35.65
CA ASP A 322 -3.17 -9.27 -34.79
C ASP A 322 -1.85 -8.91 -34.08
N PHE A 323 -1.12 -9.91 -33.58
CA PHE A 323 0.24 -9.75 -33.05
C PHE A 323 1.18 -9.18 -34.11
N LEU A 324 1.18 -9.73 -35.33
CA LEU A 324 2.01 -9.20 -36.42
C LEU A 324 1.58 -7.79 -36.86
N ALA A 325 0.30 -7.45 -36.77
CA ALA A 325 -0.20 -6.11 -37.06
C ALA A 325 0.24 -5.07 -36.00
N GLU A 326 0.33 -5.44 -34.73
CA GLU A 326 0.89 -4.55 -33.69
C GLU A 326 2.41 -4.45 -33.80
N PHE A 327 3.12 -5.57 -33.97
CA PHE A 327 4.57 -5.60 -34.19
C PHE A 327 4.96 -4.75 -35.41
N ALA A 328 4.25 -4.88 -36.52
CA ALA A 328 4.49 -4.08 -37.72
C ALA A 328 4.35 -2.57 -37.49
N LYS A 329 3.39 -2.13 -36.67
CA LYS A 329 3.25 -0.71 -36.29
C LYS A 329 4.46 -0.24 -35.49
N VAL A 330 4.90 -1.04 -34.50
CA VAL A 330 6.05 -0.74 -33.63
C VAL A 330 7.34 -0.56 -34.43
N ILE A 331 7.60 -1.38 -35.46
CA ILE A 331 8.81 -1.28 -36.30
C ILE A 331 8.59 -0.47 -37.60
N GLU A 332 7.48 0.25 -37.71
CA GLU A 332 7.06 1.03 -38.90
C GLU A 332 7.16 0.23 -40.22
N ALA A 333 6.88 -1.07 -40.17
CA ALA A 333 6.91 -1.97 -41.31
C ALA A 333 5.55 -2.01 -42.04
N ARG A 334 5.60 -2.23 -43.36
CA ARG A 334 4.39 -2.50 -44.14
C ARG A 334 3.94 -3.92 -43.85
N PHE A 335 2.68 -4.07 -43.45
CA PHE A 335 2.04 -5.35 -43.18
C PHE A 335 0.65 -5.41 -43.79
N THR A 336 0.28 -6.59 -44.29
CA THR A 336 -1.05 -6.89 -44.81
C THR A 336 -1.39 -8.30 -44.35
N ALA A 337 -2.44 -8.44 -43.54
CA ALA A 337 -2.87 -9.75 -43.06
C ALA A 337 -3.30 -10.66 -44.22
N GLN A 338 -2.92 -11.92 -44.15
CA GLN A 338 -3.27 -12.97 -45.10
C GLN A 338 -4.18 -14.01 -44.44
N LYS A 339 -4.98 -14.72 -45.25
CA LYS A 339 -5.86 -15.77 -44.75
C LYS A 339 -5.05 -17.03 -44.39
N GLY A 340 -4.91 -17.31 -43.09
CA GLY A 340 -4.05 -18.38 -42.57
C GLY A 340 -2.83 -17.78 -41.88
N ALA A 341 -1.63 -18.19 -42.28
CA ALA A 341 -0.40 -17.55 -41.80
C ALA A 341 -0.16 -16.23 -42.53
N SER A 342 0.19 -15.18 -41.77
CA SER A 342 0.62 -13.88 -42.28
C SER A 342 2.14 -13.74 -42.17
N GLN A 343 2.71 -12.84 -42.97
CA GLN A 343 4.16 -12.63 -43.06
C GLN A 343 4.51 -11.17 -42.74
N LEU A 344 5.58 -10.96 -41.97
CA LEU A 344 6.11 -9.63 -41.65
C LEU A 344 7.60 -9.56 -42.00
N TYR A 345 7.99 -8.56 -42.77
CA TYR A 345 9.41 -8.29 -43.06
C TYR A 345 9.98 -7.30 -42.04
N ILE A 346 11.03 -7.72 -41.36
CA ILE A 346 11.80 -6.96 -40.38
C ILE A 346 13.14 -6.61 -41.03
N SER A 347 13.46 -5.32 -41.16
CA SER A 347 14.75 -4.89 -41.70
C SER A 347 15.77 -4.69 -40.58
N ASP A 348 17.06 -4.95 -40.85
CA ASP A 348 18.17 -4.71 -39.90
C ASP A 348 18.27 -3.25 -39.43
N ARG A 349 17.61 -2.32 -40.13
CA ARG A 349 17.53 -0.89 -39.83
C ARG A 349 16.19 -0.46 -39.21
N TRP A 350 15.42 -1.40 -38.64
CA TRP A 350 14.12 -1.16 -38.02
C TRP A 350 14.12 0.00 -37.01
N TRP A 351 15.25 0.20 -36.32
CA TRP A 351 15.47 1.21 -35.29
C TRP A 351 15.95 2.57 -35.83
N GLN A 352 16.38 2.67 -37.08
CA GLN A 352 17.12 3.82 -37.59
C GLN A 352 16.19 5.02 -37.87
N ARG A 353 16.20 6.00 -36.96
CA ARG A 353 15.47 7.27 -37.12
C ARG A 353 15.85 8.00 -38.42
N GLY A 354 14.85 8.53 -39.12
CA GLY A 354 14.98 9.25 -40.39
C GLY A 354 15.11 8.35 -41.62
N TRP A 355 15.31 7.03 -41.47
CA TRP A 355 15.39 6.10 -42.60
C TRP A 355 14.04 6.02 -43.33
N TYR A 356 13.97 6.49 -44.58
CA TYR A 356 12.70 6.70 -45.31
C TYR A 356 11.66 7.54 -44.54
N GLY A 357 12.09 8.47 -43.68
CA GLY A 357 11.19 9.31 -42.89
C GLY A 357 10.62 8.68 -41.62
N ARG A 358 11.09 7.47 -41.24
CA ARG A 358 10.70 6.74 -40.02
C ARG A 358 11.06 7.47 -38.73
N HIS A 359 10.27 7.25 -37.69
CA HIS A 359 10.54 7.70 -36.33
C HIS A 359 11.71 6.91 -35.68
N GLY A 360 11.86 5.63 -36.03
CA GLY A 360 12.87 4.72 -35.44
C GLY A 360 12.41 4.16 -34.09
N PHE A 361 13.33 3.54 -33.33
CA PHE A 361 12.96 2.97 -32.03
C PHE A 361 12.59 4.06 -31.01
N GLU A 362 11.38 3.97 -30.47
CA GLU A 362 10.89 4.76 -29.34
C GLU A 362 10.83 3.88 -28.09
N GLN A 363 11.48 4.32 -27.01
CA GLN A 363 11.51 3.60 -25.74
C GLN A 363 10.25 3.94 -24.93
N GLU A 364 9.52 2.93 -24.50
CA GLU A 364 8.30 3.10 -23.69
C GLU A 364 8.54 2.66 -22.23
N CYS A 365 7.82 3.28 -21.29
CA CYS A 365 7.87 2.90 -19.87
C CYS A 365 6.80 1.84 -19.58
N HIS A 366 7.22 0.57 -19.46
CA HIS A 366 6.35 -0.55 -19.14
C HIS A 366 6.68 -1.18 -17.80
N ARG A 367 5.67 -1.83 -17.20
CA ARG A 367 5.86 -2.60 -15.98
C ARG A 367 6.52 -3.94 -16.28
N THR A 368 7.66 -4.19 -15.65
CA THR A 368 8.45 -5.42 -15.82
C THR A 368 8.23 -6.42 -14.69
N ASP A 369 7.69 -6.01 -13.55
CA ASP A 369 7.41 -6.89 -12.41
C ASP A 369 5.99 -7.48 -12.41
N LEU A 370 5.84 -8.68 -11.82
CA LEU A 370 4.55 -9.33 -11.67
C LEU A 370 3.66 -8.59 -10.66
N VAL A 371 2.42 -8.29 -11.08
CA VAL A 371 1.33 -7.93 -10.16
C VAL A 371 0.89 -9.20 -9.43
N GLU A 372 1.13 -9.26 -8.12
CA GLU A 372 0.83 -10.43 -7.28
C GLU A 372 -0.44 -10.28 -6.42
N SER A 373 -0.96 -9.06 -6.30
CA SER A 373 -2.23 -8.79 -5.65
C SER A 373 -3.39 -8.72 -6.64
N ARG A 374 -4.60 -8.86 -6.12
CA ARG A 374 -5.86 -8.62 -6.81
C ARG A 374 -6.90 -8.08 -5.84
N TRP A 375 -7.96 -7.52 -6.37
CA TRP A 375 -9.12 -7.07 -5.61
C TRP A 375 -10.09 -8.23 -5.37
N VAL A 376 -10.36 -8.58 -4.11
CA VAL A 376 -11.28 -9.67 -3.73
C VAL A 376 -12.50 -9.17 -2.99
N ASP A 377 -13.68 -9.71 -3.30
CA ASP A 377 -14.96 -9.28 -2.74
C ASP A 377 -15.16 -9.72 -1.28
N VAL A 378 -15.63 -8.78 -0.46
CA VAL A 378 -15.98 -8.96 0.96
C VAL A 378 -17.45 -9.36 1.05
N ARG A 379 -17.67 -10.65 1.32
CA ARG A 379 -18.99 -11.29 1.44
C ARG A 379 -19.76 -10.82 2.67
N ALA A 380 -19.08 -10.66 3.80
CA ALA A 380 -19.70 -10.26 5.06
C ALA A 380 -18.72 -9.56 6.00
N VAL A 381 -19.26 -8.71 6.86
CA VAL A 381 -18.58 -8.20 8.06
C VAL A 381 -19.51 -8.45 9.24
N ARG A 382 -19.04 -9.14 10.26
CA ARG A 382 -19.84 -9.57 11.41
C ARG A 382 -19.21 -9.07 12.70
N CYS A 383 -19.93 -8.29 13.49
CA CYS A 383 -19.51 -8.00 14.87
C CYS A 383 -19.56 -9.30 15.69
N LEU A 384 -18.49 -9.61 16.40
CA LEU A 384 -18.50 -10.74 17.33
C LEU A 384 -19.29 -10.37 18.60
N PRO A 385 -19.99 -11.33 19.25
CA PRO A 385 -20.68 -11.07 20.52
C PRO A 385 -19.73 -10.52 21.59
N GLU A 386 -20.23 -9.64 22.47
CA GLU A 386 -19.40 -9.04 23.53
C GLU A 386 -18.81 -10.13 24.44
N PRO A 387 -17.47 -10.19 24.62
CA PRO A 387 -16.84 -11.25 25.39
C PRO A 387 -16.90 -10.97 26.89
N GLN A 388 -16.99 -12.03 27.70
CA GLN A 388 -16.87 -11.93 29.18
C GLN A 388 -15.55 -11.26 29.64
N LYS A 389 -14.48 -11.34 28.83
CA LYS A 389 -13.18 -10.70 29.10
C LYS A 389 -12.70 -9.95 27.85
N PRO A 390 -12.21 -8.70 27.96
CA PRO A 390 -11.69 -7.96 26.81
C PRO A 390 -10.56 -8.68 26.08
N TYR A 391 -10.63 -8.65 24.74
CA TYR A 391 -9.54 -9.10 23.86
C TYR A 391 -8.30 -8.23 24.06
N THR A 392 -7.11 -8.83 24.01
CA THR A 392 -5.88 -8.06 23.73
C THR A 392 -5.76 -7.84 22.24
N VAL A 393 -5.47 -6.61 21.83
CA VAL A 393 -5.11 -6.23 20.47
C VAL A 393 -3.72 -5.60 20.48
N TYR A 394 -2.96 -5.77 19.40
CA TYR A 394 -1.55 -5.44 19.22
C TYR A 394 -1.37 -4.46 18.07
N SER A 395 -0.30 -3.69 18.01
CA SER A 395 -0.03 -2.79 16.88
C SER A 395 1.45 -2.80 16.54
N PHE A 396 1.75 -2.73 15.25
CA PHE A 396 3.09 -2.91 14.72
C PHE A 396 3.52 -1.65 13.97
N VAL A 397 4.65 -1.06 14.37
CA VAL A 397 5.35 -0.09 13.53
C VAL A 397 6.27 -0.89 12.62
N CYS A 398 6.17 -0.67 11.30
CA CYS A 398 6.90 -1.43 10.30
C CYS A 398 7.70 -0.51 9.38
N GLU A 399 8.95 -0.90 9.09
CA GLU A 399 9.90 -0.13 8.26
C GLU A 399 10.58 -1.04 7.21
N PRO A 400 10.81 -0.57 5.96
CA PRO A 400 10.57 0.79 5.45
C PRO A 400 9.12 1.01 4.99
N HIS A 401 8.20 0.07 5.24
CA HIS A 401 6.81 0.15 4.78
C HIS A 401 5.85 0.00 5.97
N PRO A 402 4.99 1.01 6.25
CA PRO A 402 4.10 1.04 7.41
C PRO A 402 2.83 0.18 7.25
N THR A 403 2.85 -0.73 6.27
CA THR A 403 1.75 -1.62 5.89
C THR A 403 2.15 -3.07 6.09
N PHE A 404 1.19 -3.96 6.31
CA PHE A 404 1.43 -5.41 6.43
C PHE A 404 0.22 -6.22 5.98
N LEU A 405 0.40 -7.54 5.83
CA LEU A 405 -0.65 -8.47 5.41
C LEU A 405 -1.31 -9.24 6.56
N ILE A 406 -2.65 -9.25 6.57
CA ILE A 406 -3.50 -10.03 7.47
C ILE A 406 -4.28 -11.04 6.62
N ALA A 407 -3.99 -12.34 6.74
CA ALA A 407 -4.59 -13.40 5.92
C ALA A 407 -4.53 -13.15 4.39
N GLY A 408 -3.49 -12.45 3.94
CA GLY A 408 -3.26 -12.00 2.57
C GLY A 408 -3.76 -10.59 2.24
N HIS A 409 -4.52 -9.93 3.13
CA HIS A 409 -5.15 -8.61 2.92
C HIS A 409 -4.29 -7.46 3.44
N LEU A 410 -4.22 -6.33 2.72
CA LEU A 410 -3.34 -5.19 3.05
C LEU A 410 -3.91 -4.24 4.12
N ALA A 411 -3.11 -3.91 5.16
CA ALA A 411 -3.51 -3.10 6.34
C ALA A 411 -2.51 -1.96 6.72
N HIS A 412 -2.92 -0.97 7.57
CA HIS A 412 -2.16 0.27 7.94
C HIS A 412 -2.47 0.86 9.36
N ASN A 413 -1.84 2.02 9.71
CA ASN A 413 -1.87 2.75 11.01
C ASN A 413 -2.37 4.26 10.86
N CYS A 414 -2.64 5.05 11.93
CA CYS A 414 -3.68 6.14 11.99
C CYS A 414 -3.40 7.62 11.51
N GLU A 415 -4.02 8.70 12.12
CA GLU A 415 -4.61 9.88 11.38
C GLU A 415 -4.56 11.40 11.90
N HIS A 416 -3.99 12.36 11.10
CA HIS A 416 -4.06 13.86 10.90
C HIS A 416 -3.25 14.35 9.60
N HIS A 417 -3.78 15.00 8.54
CA HIS A 417 -3.77 14.53 7.09
C HIS A 417 -4.95 13.57 6.88
N LEU A 418 -5.48 13.10 8.01
CA LEU A 418 -5.55 11.68 8.30
C LEU A 418 -4.19 10.90 8.25
N LEU A 419 -3.03 11.44 8.72
CA LEU A 419 -1.88 10.71 9.37
C LEU A 419 -1.28 11.31 10.72
N PRO A 420 -1.46 10.74 11.94
CA PRO A 420 -1.55 11.51 13.21
C PRO A 420 -0.26 12.27 13.60
N PHE A 421 -0.35 13.13 14.62
CA PHE A 421 0.84 13.53 15.38
C PHE A 421 0.84 12.85 16.75
N HIS A 422 2.02 12.71 17.34
CA HIS A 422 2.22 12.02 18.62
C HIS A 422 3.41 12.65 19.35
N GLY A 423 3.41 12.58 20.68
CA GLY A 423 4.40 13.24 21.54
C GLY A 423 3.88 13.37 22.97
N THR A 424 4.35 14.38 23.68
CA THR A 424 4.05 14.61 25.09
C THR A 424 3.47 16.00 25.35
N ALA A 425 2.68 16.11 26.43
CA ALA A 425 2.18 17.38 26.94
C ALA A 425 2.59 17.58 28.41
N THR A 426 2.87 18.84 28.76
CA THR A 426 3.11 19.31 30.13
C THR A 426 2.07 20.37 30.48
N VAL A 427 1.44 20.21 31.64
CA VAL A 427 0.34 21.06 32.13
C VAL A 427 0.67 21.54 33.54
N VAL A 428 0.67 22.86 33.75
CA VAL A 428 1.02 23.51 35.01
C VAL A 428 -0.01 24.59 35.38
N TYR A 429 -0.38 24.69 36.65
CA TYR A 429 -1.22 25.81 37.14
C TYR A 429 -0.96 26.15 38.62
N LEU A 430 -1.23 27.39 38.98
CA LEU A 430 -1.19 27.95 40.33
C LEU A 430 -2.64 28.08 40.84
N PRO A 431 -3.08 27.26 41.80
CA PRO A 431 -4.49 27.18 42.17
C PRO A 431 -5.04 28.46 42.82
N GLY A 432 -6.34 28.66 42.63
CA GLY A 432 -7.17 29.62 43.37
C GLY A 432 -7.83 28.91 44.55
N GLU A 433 -9.16 28.82 44.53
CA GLU A 433 -9.95 28.09 45.53
C GLU A 433 -10.10 26.58 45.24
N ARG A 434 -9.65 26.13 44.06
CA ARG A 434 -9.97 24.80 43.50
C ARG A 434 -8.73 24.05 43.02
N VAL A 435 -8.70 22.75 43.28
CA VAL A 435 -7.65 21.81 42.82
C VAL A 435 -8.28 20.59 42.15
N VAL A 436 -7.66 20.09 41.07
CA VAL A 436 -8.04 18.82 40.42
C VAL A 436 -6.98 17.73 40.59
N GLY A 437 -7.47 16.50 40.70
CA GLY A 437 -6.61 15.31 40.70
C GLY A 437 -5.87 15.12 39.38
N ILE A 438 -4.61 14.70 39.46
CA ILE A 438 -3.65 14.53 38.36
C ILE A 438 -4.24 13.74 37.17
N SER A 439 -5.00 12.67 37.43
CA SER A 439 -5.63 11.85 36.40
C SER A 439 -6.70 12.57 35.55
N LYS A 440 -7.18 13.75 35.99
CA LYS A 440 -8.08 14.62 35.21
C LYS A 440 -7.32 15.47 34.21
N LEU A 441 -6.08 15.89 34.52
CA LEU A 441 -5.22 16.64 33.60
C LEU A 441 -4.85 15.76 32.39
N ALA A 442 -4.48 14.49 32.62
CA ALA A 442 -4.24 13.53 31.54
C ALA A 442 -5.49 13.33 30.64
N ARG A 443 -6.67 13.15 31.25
CA ARG A 443 -7.94 13.04 30.50
C ARG A 443 -8.34 14.32 29.75
N LEU A 444 -7.95 15.49 30.26
CA LEU A 444 -8.13 16.77 29.57
C LEU A 444 -7.28 16.81 28.29
N VAL A 445 -6.02 16.37 28.37
CA VAL A 445 -5.14 16.21 27.20
C VAL A 445 -5.72 15.21 26.20
N GLU A 446 -6.15 14.01 26.64
CA GLU A 446 -6.80 13.03 25.76
C GLU A 446 -8.07 13.57 25.08
N CYS A 447 -8.91 14.30 25.82
CA CYS A 447 -10.15 14.91 25.33
C CYS A 447 -9.87 15.92 24.21
N TYR A 448 -8.77 16.66 24.29
CA TYR A 448 -8.35 17.58 23.24
C TYR A 448 -7.55 16.91 22.11
N ALA A 449 -6.77 15.87 22.40
CA ALA A 449 -6.02 15.10 21.40
C ALA A 449 -6.93 14.34 20.43
N ARG A 450 -8.08 13.83 20.90
CA ARG A 450 -9.09 13.12 20.09
C ARG A 450 -10.05 14.10 19.38
N ARG A 451 -9.48 15.11 18.70
CA ARG A 451 -10.16 16.18 17.95
C ARG A 451 -9.29 16.55 16.73
N LEU A 452 -9.84 17.29 15.76
CA LEU A 452 -9.01 17.85 14.68
C LEU A 452 -8.22 19.00 15.26
N GLN A 453 -6.95 18.72 15.51
CA GLN A 453 -6.03 19.65 16.13
C GLN A 453 -4.87 19.99 15.23
N ILE A 454 -4.47 21.24 15.34
CA ILE A 454 -3.11 21.70 15.14
C ILE A 454 -2.52 21.88 16.55
N GLN A 455 -1.23 21.60 16.71
CA GLN A 455 -0.60 21.46 18.02
C GLN A 455 -0.76 22.71 18.90
N GLU A 456 -0.53 23.89 18.31
CA GLU A 456 -0.68 25.22 18.93
C GLU A 456 -2.09 25.42 19.51
N ARG A 457 -3.11 24.97 18.78
CA ARG A 457 -4.52 25.08 19.18
C ARG A 457 -4.85 24.13 20.31
N MET A 458 -4.35 22.90 20.26
CA MET A 458 -4.52 21.93 21.34
C MET A 458 -3.92 22.46 22.64
N THR A 459 -2.67 22.94 22.59
CA THR A 459 -1.96 23.57 23.72
C THR A 459 -2.77 24.71 24.32
N LYS A 460 -3.26 25.64 23.49
CA LYS A 460 -4.10 26.76 23.96
C LYS A 460 -5.45 26.30 24.51
N GLN A 461 -6.11 25.32 23.90
CA GLN A 461 -7.40 24.81 24.38
C GLN A 461 -7.31 24.11 25.74
N ILE A 462 -6.23 23.37 25.99
CA ILE A 462 -5.96 22.78 27.31
C ILE A 462 -5.73 23.90 28.34
N ALA A 463 -4.92 24.92 28.01
CA ALA A 463 -4.65 26.07 28.87
C ALA A 463 -5.92 26.87 29.21
N ASP A 464 -6.72 27.22 28.20
CA ASP A 464 -7.96 27.97 28.37
C ASP A 464 -9.01 27.18 29.17
N ALA A 465 -9.05 25.83 29.04
CA ALA A 465 -9.95 24.99 29.82
C ALA A 465 -9.58 24.91 31.31
N LEU A 466 -8.29 24.96 31.65
CA LEU A 466 -7.84 25.07 33.04
C LEU A 466 -8.28 26.41 33.62
N HIS A 467 -8.07 27.50 32.88
CA HIS A 467 -8.50 28.83 33.31
C HIS A 467 -10.01 28.91 33.59
N VAL A 468 -10.84 28.54 32.61
CA VAL A 468 -12.29 28.74 32.64
C VAL A 468 -13.03 27.78 33.59
N HIS A 469 -12.37 26.73 34.08
CA HIS A 469 -13.02 25.73 34.93
C HIS A 469 -12.42 25.60 36.32
N LEU A 470 -11.18 26.04 36.54
CA LEU A 470 -10.51 26.01 37.85
C LEU A 470 -10.26 27.41 38.44
N GLU A 471 -10.41 28.45 37.62
CA GLU A 471 -10.12 29.86 37.97
C GLU A 471 -8.77 30.02 38.72
N PRO A 472 -7.66 29.45 38.19
CA PRO A 472 -6.36 29.49 38.82
C PRO A 472 -5.73 30.89 38.73
N LYS A 473 -4.91 31.25 39.72
CA LYS A 473 -4.14 32.51 39.76
C LYS A 473 -3.21 32.65 38.55
N GLY A 474 -2.71 31.53 38.02
CA GLY A 474 -1.88 31.46 36.81
C GLY A 474 -1.84 30.05 36.23
N TRP A 475 -1.52 29.92 34.94
CA TRP A 475 -1.47 28.62 34.26
C TRP A 475 -0.54 28.64 33.05
N GLY A 476 -0.02 27.48 32.71
CA GLY A 476 0.86 27.24 31.57
C GLY A 476 0.74 25.83 31.01
N VAL A 477 0.75 25.70 29.69
CA VAL A 477 0.74 24.40 28.99
C VAL A 477 1.80 24.41 27.91
N THR A 478 2.53 23.32 27.77
CA THR A 478 3.37 23.03 26.61
C THR A 478 3.00 21.69 25.99
N VAL A 479 3.19 21.58 24.67
CA VAL A 479 3.08 20.32 23.93
C VAL A 479 4.28 20.23 23.02
N SER A 480 4.95 19.07 23.01
CA SER A 480 6.06 18.73 22.11
C SER A 480 5.68 17.49 21.31
N ALA A 481 5.73 17.54 19.97
CA ALA A 481 5.25 16.44 19.13
C ALA A 481 5.97 16.30 17.79
N GLN A 482 5.90 15.08 17.24
CA GLN A 482 6.30 14.72 15.88
C GLN A 482 5.07 14.51 15.00
N HIS A 483 5.11 15.06 13.79
CA HIS A 483 3.98 15.11 12.85
C HIS A 483 4.18 14.14 11.69
N LEU A 484 3.34 13.11 11.53
CA LEU A 484 3.53 12.13 10.45
C LEU A 484 3.32 12.71 9.05
N CYS A 485 2.62 13.84 8.88
CA CYS A 485 2.54 14.54 7.60
C CYS A 485 3.92 15.06 7.11
N MET A 486 4.84 15.42 8.02
CA MET A 486 6.22 15.83 7.71
C MET A 486 7.15 14.65 7.37
N ALA A 487 6.81 13.46 7.87
CA ALA A 487 7.53 12.22 7.55
C ALA A 487 7.03 11.58 6.24
N ALA A 488 5.74 11.68 5.95
CA ALA A 488 5.08 11.02 4.81
C ALA A 488 5.12 11.82 3.48
N ARG A 489 5.52 13.10 3.50
CA ARG A 489 5.63 13.94 2.28
C ARG A 489 6.97 14.67 2.21
N GLY A 490 7.63 14.58 1.04
CA GLY A 490 8.50 15.59 0.41
C GLY A 490 9.79 16.04 1.12
N VAL A 491 9.78 16.22 2.44
CA VAL A 491 10.83 16.92 3.21
C VAL A 491 11.64 15.98 4.11
N GLY A 492 11.08 14.82 4.48
CA GLY A 492 11.82 13.70 5.09
C GLY A 492 12.48 13.99 6.44
N LYS A 493 11.88 14.85 7.27
CA LYS A 493 12.49 15.30 8.55
C LYS A 493 11.97 14.51 9.76
N HIS A 494 12.29 13.21 9.78
CA HIS A 494 11.87 12.23 10.79
C HIS A 494 12.29 12.54 12.24
N ARG A 495 13.26 13.43 12.46
CA ARG A 495 13.74 13.85 13.79
C ARG A 495 13.21 15.22 14.25
N SER A 496 12.40 15.89 13.44
CA SER A 496 11.89 17.22 13.77
C SER A 496 10.76 17.12 14.79
N THR A 497 11.00 17.62 16.00
CA THR A 497 9.95 17.92 16.97
C THR A 497 9.52 19.38 16.82
N MET A 498 8.24 19.63 17.05
CA MET A 498 7.70 20.98 17.21
C MET A 498 7.29 21.14 18.67
N THR A 499 7.55 22.30 19.28
CA THR A 499 7.07 22.63 20.63
C THR A 499 6.24 23.91 20.61
N THR A 500 5.18 23.94 21.41
CA THR A 500 4.22 25.04 21.46
C THR A 500 3.85 25.32 22.92
N THR A 501 3.53 26.57 23.25
CA THR A 501 3.34 27.04 24.63
C THR A 501 2.15 28.00 24.73
N ALA A 502 1.35 27.89 25.81
CA ALA A 502 0.28 28.84 26.13
C ALA A 502 0.31 29.18 27.64
N LEU A 503 0.11 30.46 27.98
CA LEU A 503 0.26 31.00 29.34
C LEU A 503 -0.83 32.02 29.69
N GLY A 504 -1.17 32.14 30.98
CA GLY A 504 -2.10 33.16 31.48
C GLY A 504 -2.08 33.36 33.00
N GLY A 505 -2.77 34.40 33.47
CA GLY A 505 -2.67 34.90 34.84
C GLY A 505 -1.25 35.32 35.19
N VAL A 506 -0.80 35.08 36.43
CA VAL A 506 0.55 35.47 36.87
C VAL A 506 1.68 34.84 36.04
N PHE A 507 1.47 33.69 35.38
CA PHE A 507 2.46 33.08 34.47
C PHE A 507 2.70 33.93 33.21
N LYS A 508 1.78 34.83 32.88
CA LYS A 508 1.91 35.79 31.80
C LYS A 508 2.32 37.16 32.34
N ASP A 509 1.75 37.63 33.43
CA ASP A 509 1.91 39.03 33.84
C ASP A 509 3.16 39.25 34.73
N ASP A 510 3.68 38.21 35.39
CA ASP A 510 4.95 38.23 36.13
C ASP A 510 6.09 37.54 35.35
N PRO A 511 7.19 38.26 35.01
CA PRO A 511 8.34 37.68 34.33
C PRO A 511 9.07 36.56 35.11
N MET A 512 9.12 36.61 36.44
CA MET A 512 9.80 35.62 37.26
C MET A 512 9.03 34.30 37.28
N VAL A 513 7.72 34.37 37.51
CA VAL A 513 6.81 33.20 37.46
C VAL A 513 6.83 32.55 36.07
N ARG A 514 6.86 33.37 35.01
CA ARG A 514 7.02 32.88 33.63
C ARG A 514 8.32 32.09 33.44
N GLN A 515 9.44 32.59 33.96
CA GLN A 515 10.75 31.97 33.81
C GLN A 515 10.90 30.67 34.63
N GLU A 516 10.15 30.54 35.72
CA GLU A 516 10.04 29.30 36.48
C GLU A 516 9.22 28.24 35.72
N PHE A 517 8.07 28.61 35.16
CA PHE A 517 7.29 27.72 34.29
C PHE A 517 8.11 27.19 33.10
N LEU A 518 8.86 28.05 32.40
CA LEU A 518 9.65 27.62 31.24
C LEU A 518 10.72 26.60 31.63
N ARG A 519 11.40 26.80 32.77
CA ARG A 519 12.34 25.82 33.35
C ARG A 519 11.66 24.48 33.65
N LEU A 520 10.48 24.49 34.28
CA LEU A 520 9.71 23.26 34.51
C LEU A 520 9.33 22.58 33.19
N ALA A 521 8.93 23.35 32.18
CA ALA A 521 8.56 22.84 30.86
C ALA A 521 9.74 22.40 29.97
N SER A 522 10.99 22.50 30.46
CA SER A 522 12.22 22.24 29.70
C SER A 522 12.35 23.09 28.41
N LEU A 523 12.03 24.40 28.53
CA LEU A 523 12.07 25.40 27.45
C LEU A 523 12.92 26.63 27.79
#